data_AF-A0A4Q2Z0S2-F1
#
_entry.id   AF-A0A4Q2Z0S2-F1
#
_cell.length_a   1.000
_cell.length_b   1.000
_cell.length_c   1.000
_cell.angle_alpha   90.00
_cell.angle_beta   90.00
_cell.angle_gamma   90.00
#
_symmetry.space_group_name_H-M   'P 1'
#
loop_
_entity.id
_entity.type
_entity.pdbx_description
1 polymer ?
#
loop_
_entity_poly.entity_id
_entity_poly.type
_entity_poly.pdbx_seq_one_letter_code
_entity_poly.pdbx_strand_id
1 'polypeptide(L)'
;EKGQIADKICTELKIHAQIEEEVFYPALKGKIDDDLLKEAYVEHDGAKILINEIVASSPEDEFFDSKVTVLKEEIEHHVKEEEKQHDNMFQQARAADVDLDALGEQMLARKEELKAQAETTGLPPAKTTTM
;
A
#
# COMPACT_ATOMS: atom_id res chain seq x y z
N GLU A 1 -17.90 -10.48 -12.32
CA GLU A 1 -17.83 -10.17 -10.87
C GLU A 1 -16.40 -10.22 -10.36
N LYS A 2 -15.68 -11.37 -10.43
CA LYS A 2 -14.31 -11.47 -9.89
C LYS A 2 -13.30 -10.45 -10.45
N GLY A 3 -13.33 -10.17 -11.75
CA GLY A 3 -12.46 -9.15 -12.36
C GLY A 3 -12.68 -7.75 -11.78
N GLN A 4 -13.95 -7.34 -11.63
CA GLN A 4 -14.30 -6.04 -11.05
C GLN A 4 -13.87 -5.92 -9.57
N ILE A 5 -13.94 -7.02 -8.82
CA ILE A 5 -13.45 -7.07 -7.44
C ILE A 5 -11.92 -6.95 -7.42
N ALA A 6 -11.22 -7.66 -8.29
CA ALA A 6 -9.76 -7.57 -8.41
C ALA A 6 -9.31 -6.16 -8.81
N ASP A 7 -9.98 -5.52 -9.78
CA ASP A 7 -9.71 -4.13 -10.19
C ASP A 7 -9.90 -3.15 -9.03
N LYS A 8 -10.96 -3.34 -8.23
CA LYS A 8 -11.21 -2.53 -7.05
C LYS A 8 -10.13 -2.74 -5.99
N ILE A 9 -9.75 -3.99 -5.71
CA ILE A 9 -8.67 -4.32 -4.77
C ILE A 9 -7.36 -3.66 -5.23
N CYS A 10 -6.99 -3.84 -6.49
CA CYS A 10 -5.78 -3.24 -7.07
C CYS A 10 -5.79 -1.72 -6.99
N THR A 11 -6.94 -1.09 -7.23
CA THR A 11 -7.09 0.38 -7.11
C THR A 11 -6.89 0.84 -5.68
N GLU A 12 -7.56 0.24 -4.71
CA GLU A 12 -7.43 0.63 -3.30
C GLU A 12 -6.01 0.38 -2.75
N LEU A 13 -5.35 -0.72 -3.14
CA LEU A 13 -3.98 -1.01 -2.74
C LEU A 13 -2.96 -0.03 -3.35
N LYS A 14 -3.18 0.40 -4.61
CA LYS A 14 -2.36 1.47 -5.20
C LYS A 14 -2.49 2.77 -4.42
N ILE A 15 -3.71 3.12 -4.01
CA ILE A 15 -3.96 4.32 -3.22
C ILE A 15 -3.28 4.21 -1.84
N HIS A 16 -3.45 3.08 -1.16
CA HIS A 16 -2.83 2.79 0.14
C HIS A 16 -1.30 2.96 0.09
N ALA A 17 -0.63 2.18 -0.76
CA ALA A 17 0.83 2.20 -0.87
C ALA A 17 1.35 3.59 -1.26
N GLN A 18 0.65 4.31 -2.15
CA GLN A 18 1.04 5.65 -2.53
C GLN A 18 0.92 6.66 -1.39
N ILE A 19 -0.11 6.56 -0.55
CA ILE A 19 -0.27 7.43 0.63
C ILE A 19 0.82 7.13 1.66
N GLU A 20 1.10 5.86 1.94
CA GLU A 20 2.15 5.50 2.88
C GLU A 20 3.51 6.05 2.43
N GLU A 21 3.88 5.83 1.17
CA GLU A 21 5.19 6.23 0.66
C GLU A 21 5.35 7.74 0.48
N GLU A 22 4.28 8.46 0.16
CA GLU A 22 4.32 9.92 -0.01
C GLU A 22 4.17 10.68 1.31
N VAL A 23 3.51 10.11 2.31
CA VAL A 23 3.09 10.81 3.53
C VAL A 23 3.53 10.10 4.81
N PHE A 24 3.16 8.83 5.00
CA PHE A 24 3.39 8.12 6.27
C PHE A 24 4.86 7.82 6.52
N TYR A 25 5.51 7.05 5.65
CA TYR A 25 6.91 6.64 5.81
C TYR A 25 7.88 7.82 5.89
N PRO A 26 7.75 8.89 5.08
CA PRO A 26 8.58 10.08 5.25
C PRO A 26 8.45 10.73 6.65
N ALA A 27 7.26 10.70 7.25
CA ALA A 27 7.03 11.27 8.59
C ALA A 27 7.69 10.43 9.70
N LEU A 28 7.89 9.13 9.46
CA LEU A 28 8.49 8.17 10.39
C LEU A 28 10.00 7.98 10.21
N LYS A 29 10.54 8.40 9.07
CA LYS A 29 11.97 8.24 8.73
C LYS A 29 12.89 8.81 9.81
N GLY A 30 13.81 7.98 10.30
CA GLY A 30 14.77 8.33 11.36
C GLY A 30 14.16 8.48 12.76
N LYS A 31 12.88 8.14 12.94
CA LYS A 31 12.18 8.16 14.22
C LYS A 31 11.78 6.76 14.70
N ILE A 32 11.66 5.82 13.78
CA ILE A 32 11.32 4.42 14.05
C ILE A 32 12.42 3.51 13.51
N ASP A 33 12.27 2.20 13.73
CA ASP A 33 13.15 1.17 13.18
C ASP A 33 13.25 1.29 11.65
N ASP A 34 14.47 1.54 11.18
CA ASP A 34 14.80 1.78 9.78
C ASP A 34 14.67 0.49 8.96
N ASP A 35 14.85 -0.69 9.57
CA ASP A 35 14.69 -1.95 8.87
C ASP A 35 13.20 -2.26 8.63
N LEU A 36 12.32 -1.95 9.59
CA LEU A 36 10.87 -2.05 9.42
C LEU A 36 10.37 -1.14 8.29
N LEU A 37 10.89 0.09 8.18
CA LEU A 37 10.57 0.98 7.06
C LEU A 37 11.06 0.45 5.71
N LYS A 38 12.31 -0.02 5.63
CA LYS A 38 12.87 -0.57 4.39
C LYS A 38 12.12 -1.82 3.94
N GLU A 39 11.77 -2.71 4.86
CA GLU A 39 11.00 -3.92 4.59
C GLU A 39 9.66 -3.55 3.96
N ALA A 40 8.93 -2.60 4.56
CA ALA A 40 7.65 -2.13 4.02
C ALA A 40 7.75 -1.57 2.58
N TYR A 41 8.80 -0.80 2.26
CA TYR A 41 9.03 -0.34 0.87
C TYR A 41 9.28 -1.50 -0.11
N VAL A 42 9.97 -2.56 0.32
CA VAL A 42 10.25 -3.72 -0.54
C VAL A 42 9.00 -4.58 -0.71
N GLU A 43 8.22 -4.77 0.34
CA GLU A 43 6.92 -5.45 0.27
C GLU A 43 5.95 -4.72 -0.67
N HIS A 44 5.90 -3.38 -0.58
CA HIS A 44 5.14 -2.56 -1.51
C HIS A 44 5.55 -2.78 -2.97
N ASP A 45 6.85 -2.85 -3.27
CA ASP A 45 7.30 -3.09 -4.63
C ASP A 45 6.85 -4.47 -5.17
N GLY A 46 6.91 -5.51 -4.33
CA GLY A 46 6.35 -6.83 -4.65
C GLY A 46 4.86 -6.76 -4.97
N ALA A 47 4.07 -6.15 -4.07
CA ALA A 47 2.63 -5.99 -4.24
C ALA A 47 2.30 -5.18 -5.49
N LYS A 48 3.02 -4.09 -5.77
CA LYS A 48 2.83 -3.24 -6.97
C LYS A 48 3.09 -4.01 -8.26
N ILE A 49 4.09 -4.88 -8.29
CA ILE A 49 4.36 -5.75 -9.44
C ILE A 49 3.17 -6.69 -9.68
N LEU A 50 2.69 -7.39 -8.64
CA LEU A 50 1.51 -8.26 -8.75
C LEU A 50 0.25 -7.50 -9.15
N ILE A 51 0.03 -6.30 -8.60
CA ILE A 51 -1.08 -5.43 -8.97
C ILE A 51 -1.05 -5.11 -10.47
N ASN A 52 0.11 -4.68 -11.00
CA ASN A 52 0.24 -4.36 -12.42
C ASN A 52 -0.01 -5.60 -13.29
N GLU A 53 0.48 -6.77 -12.87
CA GLU A 53 0.27 -8.06 -13.54
C GLU A 53 -1.19 -8.54 -13.51
N ILE A 54 -1.94 -8.25 -12.44
CA ILE A 54 -3.37 -8.59 -12.32
C ILE A 54 -4.19 -7.66 -13.20
N VAL A 55 -3.96 -6.35 -13.13
CA VAL A 55 -4.67 -5.33 -13.92
C VAL A 55 -4.45 -5.53 -15.43
N ALA A 56 -3.29 -6.06 -15.84
CA ALA A 56 -2.98 -6.36 -17.23
C ALA A 56 -3.50 -7.72 -17.71
N SER A 57 -4.10 -8.54 -16.84
CA SER A 57 -4.53 -9.92 -17.15
C SER A 57 -6.05 -10.07 -17.31
N SER A 58 -6.48 -11.14 -17.96
CA SER A 58 -7.89 -11.53 -18.03
C SER A 58 -8.29 -12.34 -16.80
N PRO A 59 -9.49 -12.14 -16.23
CA PRO A 59 -10.03 -13.02 -15.18
C PRO A 59 -10.07 -14.51 -15.56
N GLU A 60 -10.04 -14.82 -16.86
CA GLU A 60 -10.05 -16.16 -17.44
C GLU A 60 -8.65 -16.77 -17.63
N ASP A 61 -7.59 -15.99 -17.40
CA ASP A 61 -6.21 -16.47 -17.53
C ASP A 61 -5.89 -17.52 -16.47
N GLU A 62 -5.11 -18.54 -16.85
CA GLU A 62 -4.78 -19.72 -16.03
C GLU A 62 -4.29 -19.37 -14.62
N PHE A 63 -3.53 -18.28 -14.49
CA PHE A 63 -2.89 -17.86 -13.24
C PHE A 63 -3.57 -16.67 -12.54
N PHE A 64 -4.72 -16.18 -13.03
CA PHE A 64 -5.37 -14.98 -12.48
C PHE A 64 -5.69 -15.14 -10.98
N ASP A 65 -6.40 -16.23 -10.62
CA ASP A 65 -6.83 -16.46 -9.25
C ASP A 65 -5.63 -16.71 -8.30
N SER A 66 -4.57 -17.33 -8.82
CA SER A 66 -3.31 -17.52 -8.09
C SER A 66 -2.60 -16.20 -7.83
N LYS A 67 -2.51 -15.30 -8.82
CA LYS A 67 -1.92 -13.96 -8.63
C LYS A 67 -2.67 -13.17 -7.56
N VAL A 68 -4.01 -13.19 -7.60
CA VAL A 68 -4.85 -12.52 -6.58
C VAL A 68 -4.65 -13.13 -5.19
N THR A 69 -4.48 -14.46 -5.11
CA THR A 69 -4.21 -15.15 -3.83
C THR A 69 -2.86 -14.76 -3.24
N VAL A 70 -1.80 -14.72 -4.06
CA VAL A 70 -0.47 -14.31 -3.59
C VAL A 70 -0.47 -12.85 -3.17
N LEU A 71 -1.13 -11.97 -3.92
CA LEU A 71 -1.28 -10.56 -3.52
C LEU A 71 -1.98 -10.44 -2.16
N LYS A 72 -3.02 -11.23 -1.89
CA LYS A 72 -3.69 -11.27 -0.59
C LYS A 72 -2.71 -11.65 0.53
N GLU A 73 -1.92 -12.71 0.33
CA GLU A 73 -0.96 -13.20 1.32
C GLU A 73 0.13 -12.16 1.61
N GLU A 74 0.66 -11.50 0.57
CA GLU A 74 1.64 -10.42 0.72
C GLU A 74 1.06 -9.25 1.53
N ILE A 75 -0.16 -8.80 1.21
CA ILE A 75 -0.82 -7.71 1.95
C ILE A 75 -1.16 -8.10 3.39
N GLU A 76 -1.62 -9.33 3.64
CA GLU A 76 -1.86 -9.82 5.01
C GLU A 76 -0.58 -9.86 5.83
N HIS A 77 0.56 -10.20 5.22
CA HIS A 77 1.86 -10.15 5.88
C HIS A 77 2.28 -8.70 6.18
N HIS A 78 2.24 -7.84 5.16
CA HIS A 78 2.60 -6.44 5.24
C HIS A 78 1.84 -5.70 6.36
N VAL A 79 0.51 -5.75 6.34
CA VAL A 79 -0.34 -5.11 7.38
C VAL A 79 -0.03 -5.68 8.76
N LYS A 80 0.23 -6.99 8.85
CA LYS A 80 0.59 -7.60 10.13
C LYS A 80 1.89 -7.03 10.67
N GLU A 81 2.90 -6.78 9.84
CA GLU A 81 4.18 -6.17 10.22
C GLU A 81 3.99 -4.71 10.68
N GLU A 82 3.21 -3.92 9.96
CA GLU A 82 2.94 -2.51 10.31
C GLU A 82 2.09 -2.34 11.59
N GLU A 83 1.15 -3.26 11.83
CA GLU A 83 0.14 -3.17 12.89
C GLU A 83 0.31 -4.19 14.03
N LYS A 84 1.48 -4.85 14.15
CA LYS A 84 1.76 -5.85 15.23
C LYS A 84 1.30 -5.37 16.61
N GLN A 85 0.98 -6.30 17.51
CA GLN A 85 0.57 -5.91 18.88
C GLN A 85 1.67 -5.15 19.66
N HIS A 86 2.94 -5.37 19.31
CA HIS A 86 4.10 -4.78 19.94
C HIS A 86 5.12 -4.36 18.87
N ASP A 87 5.88 -3.31 19.17
CA ASP A 87 6.98 -2.76 18.35
C ASP A 87 6.56 -2.35 16.93
N ASN A 88 5.28 -2.03 16.74
CA ASN A 88 4.72 -1.65 15.45
C ASN A 88 4.98 -0.18 15.09
N MET A 89 4.79 0.18 13.81
CA MET A 89 5.10 1.54 13.33
C MET A 89 4.33 2.62 14.10
N PHE A 90 3.05 2.39 14.44
CA PHE A 90 2.22 3.36 15.15
C PHE A 90 2.64 3.57 16.61
N GLN A 91 3.09 2.52 17.29
CA GLN A 91 3.62 2.60 18.66
C GLN A 91 4.93 3.38 18.66
N GLN A 92 5.83 3.08 17.71
CA GLN A 92 7.08 3.80 17.56
C GLN A 92 6.86 5.27 17.17
N ALA A 93 5.90 5.56 16.28
CA ALA A 93 5.52 6.92 15.90
C ALA A 93 5.02 7.74 17.11
N ARG A 94 4.16 7.16 17.95
CA ARG A 94 3.70 7.80 19.19
C ARG A 94 4.84 8.04 20.18
N ALA A 95 5.74 7.07 20.32
CA ALA A 95 6.90 7.20 21.21
C ALA A 95 7.89 8.27 20.73
N ALA A 96 7.90 8.57 19.42
CA ALA A 96 8.71 9.62 18.81
C ALA A 96 7.99 10.97 18.67
N ASP A 97 6.88 11.18 19.38
CA ASP A 97 6.06 12.41 19.37
C ASP A 97 5.65 12.86 17.96
N VAL A 98 5.37 11.91 17.05
CA VAL A 98 4.78 12.22 15.75
C VAL A 98 3.33 12.65 15.95
N ASP A 99 2.96 13.80 15.39
CA ASP A 99 1.57 14.28 15.37
C ASP A 99 0.72 13.42 14.43
N LEU A 100 0.12 12.36 14.98
CA LEU A 100 -0.68 11.41 14.23
C LEU A 100 -2.01 11.98 13.74
N ASP A 101 -2.56 12.98 14.43
CA ASP A 101 -3.80 13.63 14.00
C ASP A 101 -3.53 14.46 12.73
N ALA A 102 -2.50 15.31 12.76
CA ALA A 102 -2.09 16.09 11.60
C ALA A 102 -1.61 15.20 10.43
N LEU A 103 -0.98 14.07 10.73
CA LEU A 103 -0.57 13.09 9.71
C LEU A 103 -1.78 12.41 9.08
N GLY A 104 -2.77 12.01 9.90
CA GLY A 104 -4.03 11.42 9.44
C GLY A 104 -4.83 12.36 8.53
N GLU A 105 -4.86 13.66 8.83
CA GLU A 105 -5.49 14.67 7.98
C GLU A 105 -4.81 14.77 6.60
N GLN A 106 -3.48 14.75 6.56
CA GLN A 106 -2.71 14.77 5.30
C GLN A 106 -2.95 13.50 4.47
N MET A 107 -2.93 12.34 5.12
CA MET A 107 -3.20 11.05 4.46
C MET A 107 -4.63 11.00 3.90
N LEU A 108 -5.61 11.51 4.65
CA LEU A 108 -7.01 11.56 4.21
C LEU A 108 -7.18 12.50 3.01
N ALA A 109 -6.59 13.69 3.05
CA ALA A 109 -6.63 14.63 1.92
C ALA A 109 -6.04 13.98 0.66
N ARG A 110 -4.87 13.34 0.79
CA ARG A 110 -4.22 12.65 -0.32
C ARG A 110 -5.03 11.47 -0.86
N LYS A 111 -5.69 10.72 0.02
CA LYS A 111 -6.60 9.63 -0.36
C LYS A 111 -7.75 10.12 -1.23
N GLU A 112 -8.39 11.22 -0.85
CA GLU A 112 -9.54 11.74 -1.60
C GLU A 112 -9.12 12.30 -2.96
N GLU A 113 -7.94 12.91 -3.08
CA GLU A 113 -7.36 13.28 -4.38
C GLU A 113 -7.14 12.07 -5.29
N LEU A 114 -6.53 11.01 -4.76
CA LEU A 114 -6.23 9.79 -5.52
C LEU A 114 -7.51 9.04 -5.93
N LYS A 115 -8.53 8.99 -5.07
CA LYS A 115 -9.84 8.43 -5.42
C LYS A 115 -10.50 9.22 -6.55
N ALA A 116 -10.51 10.55 -6.46
CA ALA A 116 -11.07 11.38 -7.52
C ALA A 116 -10.31 11.18 -8.85
N GLN A 117 -8.99 11.03 -8.80
CA GLN A 117 -8.19 10.70 -9.98
C GLN A 117 -8.53 9.30 -10.53
N ALA A 118 -8.68 8.30 -9.67
CA ALA A 118 -9.05 6.94 -10.05
C ALA A 118 -10.40 6.89 -10.77
N GLU A 119 -11.38 7.67 -10.30
CA GLU A 119 -12.72 7.74 -10.89
C GLU A 119 -12.76 8.51 -12.23
N THR A 120 -11.88 9.49 -12.42
CA THR A 120 -11.92 10.39 -13.58
C THR A 120 -11.00 9.96 -14.72
N THR A 121 -9.71 9.78 -14.43
CA THR A 121 -8.69 9.45 -15.43
C THR A 121 -8.11 8.06 -15.27
N GLY A 122 -8.46 7.36 -14.19
CA GLY A 122 -7.74 6.18 -13.72
C GLY A 122 -6.39 6.54 -13.09
N LEU A 123 -5.83 5.60 -12.33
CA LEU A 123 -4.49 5.70 -11.77
C LEU A 123 -3.46 5.10 -12.74
N PRO A 124 -2.28 5.71 -12.92
CA PRO A 124 -1.21 5.14 -13.74
C PRO A 124 -0.73 3.79 -13.17
N PRO A 125 0.02 2.97 -13.93
CA PRO A 125 0.66 1.77 -13.38
C PRO A 125 1.43 2.08 -12.10
N ALA A 126 1.39 1.15 -11.14
CA ALA A 126 2.05 1.34 -9.86
C ALA A 126 3.57 1.32 -10.06
N LYS A 127 4.27 2.36 -9.61
CA LYS A 127 5.71 2.50 -9.80
C LYS A 127 6.45 1.96 -8.57
N THR A 128 7.45 1.11 -8.80
CA THR A 128 8.37 0.64 -7.75
C THR A 128 9.26 1.78 -7.24
N THR A 129 9.62 1.69 -5.96
CA THR A 129 10.39 2.71 -5.25
C THR A 129 11.83 2.27 -5.02
N THR A 130 12.05 0.97 -4.81
CA THR A 130 13.35 0.33 -4.53
C THR A 130 13.86 -0.55 -5.66
N MET A 131 12.99 -1.00 -6.57
CA MET A 131 13.30 -1.82 -7.75
C MET A 131 13.39 -1.02 -9.05
#